data_AF-A0AA42CVS1-F1
#
_entry.id   AF-A0AA42CVS1-F1
#
_cell.length_a   1.000
_cell.length_b   1.000
_cell.length_c   1.000
_cell.angle_alpha   90.00
_cell.angle_beta   90.00
_cell.angle_gamma   90.00
#
_symmetry.space_group_name_H-M   'P 1'
#
loop_
_entity.id
_entity.type
_entity.pdbx_description
1 polymer ?
#
loop_
_entity_poly.entity_id
_entity_poly.type
_entity_poly.pdbx_seq_one_letter_code
_entity_poly.pdbx_strand_id
1 'polypeptide(L)' 'MLDIVIAHAVQGNPMGRLRKADEPAAIAAFLLSRKASFVTGADYAVDGGEAQL' A
#
# COMPACT_ATOMS: atom_id res chain seq x y z
N MET A 1 -15.37 19.86 -3.86
CA MET A 1 -13.99 20.20 -3.45
C MET A 1 -13.25 18.97 -2.96
N LEU A 2 -13.80 18.20 -2.01
CA LEU A 2 -13.19 16.95 -1.54
C LEU A 2 -12.97 15.94 -2.67
N ASP A 3 -13.92 15.83 -3.61
CA ASP A 3 -13.82 14.89 -4.74
C ASP A 3 -12.66 15.22 -5.69
N ILE A 4 -12.38 16.51 -5.91
CA ILE A 4 -11.23 16.96 -6.70
C ILE A 4 -9.92 16.59 -5.99
N VAL A 5 -9.87 16.73 -4.67
CA VAL A 5 -8.70 16.35 -3.88
C VAL A 5 -8.47 14.85 -3.95
N ILE A 6 -9.52 14.03 -3.83
CA ILE A 6 -9.39 12.58 -3.96
C ILE A 6 -9.00 12.18 -5.37
N ALA A 7 -9.59 12.80 -6.40
CA ALA A 7 -9.25 12.52 -7.80
C ALA A 7 -7.77 12.79 -8.08
N HIS A 8 -7.23 13.91 -7.59
CA HIS A 8 -5.79 14.18 -7.68
C HIS A 8 -4.95 13.19 -6.87
N ALA A 9 -5.39 12.83 -5.66
CA ALA A 9 -4.64 11.93 -4.78
C ALA A 9 -4.53 10.48 -5.31
N VAL A 10 -5.36 10.09 -6.28
CA VAL A 10 -5.33 8.75 -6.88
C VAL A 10 -4.87 8.75 -8.34
N GLN A 11 -4.55 9.91 -8.91
CA GLN A 11 -3.99 10.01 -10.26
C GLN A 11 -2.62 9.34 -10.29
N GLY A 12 -2.43 8.39 -11.22
CA GLY A 12 -1.19 7.62 -11.32
C GLY A 12 -1.14 6.38 -10.44
N ASN A 13 -2.10 6.20 -9.52
CA ASN A 13 -2.23 4.97 -8.76
C ASN A 13 -2.94 3.89 -9.61
N PRO A 14 -2.32 2.73 -9.92
CA PRO A 14 -2.94 1.68 -10.74
C PRO A 14 -4.27 1.16 -10.19
N MET A 15 -4.48 1.21 -8.88
CA MET A 15 -5.75 0.80 -8.26
C MET A 15 -6.84 1.87 -8.32
N GLY A 16 -6.51 3.11 -8.70
CA GLY A 16 -7.47 4.20 -8.93
C GLY A 16 -8.28 4.62 -7.69
N ARG A 17 -7.80 4.29 -6.48
CA ARG A 17 -8.48 4.60 -5.22
C ARG A 17 -7.49 4.91 -4.11
N LEU A 18 -8.00 5.58 -3.08
CA LEU A 18 -7.23 5.76 -1.85
C LEU A 18 -7.00 4.43 -1.14
N ARG A 19 -5.82 4.32 -0.55
CA ARG A 19 -5.46 3.25 0.36
C ARG A 19 -6.25 3.36 1.67
N LYS A 20 -6.64 2.22 2.22
CA LYS A 20 -7.23 2.10 3.55
C LYS A 20 -6.13 1.77 4.57
N ALA A 21 -6.33 2.18 5.83
CA ALA A 21 -5.32 2.01 6.88
C ALA A 21 -5.02 0.54 7.24
N ASP A 22 -5.97 -0.36 6.99
CA ASP A 22 -5.84 -1.80 7.20
C ASP A 22 -4.91 -2.48 6.19
N GLU A 23 -4.71 -1.90 5.00
CA GLU A 23 -3.87 -2.47 3.95
C GLU A 23 -2.38 -2.54 4.35
N PRO A 24 -1.73 -1.44 4.81
CA PRO A 24 -0.36 -1.53 5.35
C PRO A 24 -0.32 -2.26 6.70
N ALA A 25 -1.38 -2.19 7.51
CA ALA A 25 -1.43 -2.94 8.76
C ALA A 25 -1.41 -4.46 8.53
N ALA A 26 -2.05 -4.93 7.46
CA ALA A 26 -2.03 -6.34 7.07
C ALA A 26 -0.63 -6.81 6.67
N ILE A 27 0.16 -5.98 5.96
CA ILE A 27 1.56 -6.33 5.63
C ILE A 27 2.42 -6.40 6.90
N ALA A 28 2.25 -5.44 7.81
CA ALA A 28 2.96 -5.45 9.09
C ALA A 28 2.59 -6.71 9.91
N ALA A 29 1.30 -7.06 9.99
CA ALA A 29 0.84 -8.26 10.68
C ALA A 29 1.40 -9.54 10.05
N PHE A 30 1.50 -9.61 8.72
CA PHE A 30 2.14 -10.73 8.03
C PHE A 30 3.64 -10.83 8.37
N LEU A 31 4.37 -9.71 8.27
CA LEU A 31 5.82 -9.65 8.52
C LEU A 31 6.18 -9.97 9.99
N LEU A 32 5.30 -9.64 10.94
CA LEU A 32 5.47 -9.99 12.35
C LEU A 32 5.05 -11.43 12.68
N SER A 33 4.48 -12.16 11.72
CA SER A 33 4.03 -13.54 11.93
C SER A 33 5.14 -14.57 11.67
N ARG A 34 4.97 -15.79 12.19
CA ARG A 34 5.88 -16.92 11.90
C ARG A 34 5.95 -17.28 10.41
N LYS A 35 4.98 -16.86 9.59
CA LYS A 35 4.98 -17.13 8.14
C LYS A 35 6.09 -16.37 7.40
N ALA A 36 6.61 -15.30 7.99
CA ALA A 36 7.66 -14.47 7.43
C ALA A 36 9.05 -14.79 8.03
N SER A 37 9.25 -15.98 8.60
CA SER A 37 10.47 -16.32 9.38
C SER A 37 11.80 -16.26 8.61
N PHE A 38 11.75 -16.19 7.27
CA PHE A 38 12.93 -16.07 6.42
C PHE A 38 12.91 -14.80 5.56
N VAL A 39 11.98 -13.88 5.84
CA VAL A 39 11.88 -12.58 5.19
C VAL A 39 12.67 -11.56 6.01
N THR A 40 13.68 -10.95 5.40
CA THR A 40 14.47 -9.87 6.01
C THR A 40 15.10 -9.01 4.93
N GLY A 41 15.39 -7.74 5.25
CA GLY A 41 16.09 -6.82 4.34
C GLY A 41 15.35 -6.45 3.05
N ALA A 42 14.03 -6.67 3.00
CA ALA A 42 13.20 -6.38 1.84
C ALA A 42 12.26 -5.19 2.12
N ASP A 43 12.10 -4.33 1.12
CA ASP A 43 11.11 -3.26 1.12
C ASP A 43 9.82 -3.74 0.45
N TYR A 44 8.69 -3.51 1.12
CA TYR A 44 7.37 -3.88 0.62
C TYR A 44 6.55 -2.63 0.34
N ALA A 45 6.36 -2.30 -0.94
CA ALA A 45 5.45 -1.25 -1.35
C ALA A 45 3.99 -1.66 -1.07
N VAL A 46 3.24 -0.80 -0.37
CA VAL A 46 1.80 -0.95 -0.14
C VAL A 46 1.10 0.30 -0.62
N ASP A 47 1.26 0.62 -1.91
CA ASP A 47 0.87 1.90 -2.52
C ASP A 47 -0.12 1.73 -3.67
N GLY A 48 -0.67 0.54 -3.89
CA GLY A 48 -1.55 0.26 -5.02
C GLY A 48 -0.82 0.20 -6.36
N GLY A 49 0.51 0.13 -6.36
CA GLY A 49 1.32 0.00 -7.56
C GLY A 49 1.98 1.31 -8.03
N GLU A 50 1.78 2.42 -7.30
CA GLU A 50 2.23 3.76 -7.69
C GLU A 50 3.75 3.83 -7.99
N ALA A 51 4.59 3.20 -7.18
CA ALA A 51 6.05 3.22 -7.37
C ALA A 51 6.57 2.31 -8.50
N GLN A 52 5.70 1.59 -9.21
CA GLN A 52 6.07 0.57 -10.22
C GLN A 52 5.76 1.00 -11.66
N LEU A 53 5.30 2.24 -11.85
CA LEU A 53 5.07 2.88 -13.15
C LEU A 53 6.01 4.09 -13.31
#